data_AF-A0A1S3QXV8-F1
#
_entry.id   AF-A0A1S3QXV8-F1
#
_cell.length_a   1.000
_cell.length_b   1.000
_cell.length_c   1.000
_cell.angle_alpha   90.00
_cell.angle_beta   90.00
_cell.angle_gamma   90.00
#
_symmetry.space_group_name_H-M   'P 1'
#
loop_
_entity.id
_entity.type
_entity.pdbx_description
1 polymer ?
#
loop_
_entity_poly.entity_id
_entity_poly.type
_entity_poly.pdbx_seq_one_letter_code
_entity_poly.pdbx_strand_id
1 'polypeptide(L)'
;PQAVTVYKPEALPPEDSTFLERNFVCRLRCLLDNSTGFLALNIQGRLKFLHGQSERTKEGKAIPPQLALFALASPLQPPTILEIRTKNLIFKTKHKLDFTPTACDAKGMMVLGYTEAELCNCGSGYQFIHAADMLHCAENHMRSKTALLLHTVLSCSVVHGD
;
A
#
# COMPACT_ATOMS: atom_id res chain seq x y z
N PRO A 1 20.21 24.49 13.36
CA PRO A 1 18.79 24.72 13.72
C PRO A 1 17.96 24.93 12.45
N GLN A 2 17.07 23.99 12.13
CA GLN A 2 16.22 24.11 10.94
C GLN A 2 15.23 25.25 11.15
N ALA A 3 15.14 26.16 10.17
CA ALA A 3 14.13 27.20 10.16
C ALA A 3 12.74 26.53 10.15
N VAL A 4 11.87 26.89 11.09
CA VAL A 4 10.49 26.41 11.10
C VAL A 4 9.79 26.98 9.88
N THR A 5 9.47 26.13 8.91
CA THR A 5 8.74 26.53 7.70
C THR A 5 7.29 26.82 8.09
N VAL A 6 6.95 28.11 8.21
CA VAL A 6 5.59 28.54 8.50
C VAL A 6 4.77 28.49 7.22
N TYR A 7 3.87 27.50 7.10
CA TYR A 7 2.90 27.44 6.02
C TYR A 7 1.73 28.39 6.33
N LYS A 8 1.42 29.28 5.38
CA LYS A 8 0.24 30.14 5.44
C LYS A 8 -1.00 29.30 5.08
N PRO A 9 -2.07 29.28 5.91
CA PRO A 9 -3.29 28.53 5.60
C PRO A 9 -3.88 28.91 4.23
N GLU A 10 -3.75 30.17 3.83
CA GLU A 10 -4.30 30.68 2.56
C GLU A 10 -3.50 30.21 1.33
N ALA A 11 -2.27 29.73 1.53
CA ALA A 11 -1.41 29.22 0.46
C ALA A 11 -1.54 27.70 0.27
N LEU A 12 -2.29 27.02 1.14
CA LEU A 12 -2.55 25.59 1.05
C LEU A 12 -3.88 25.34 0.33
N PRO A 13 -3.98 24.23 -0.42
CA PRO A 13 -5.26 23.82 -0.97
C PRO A 13 -6.26 23.53 0.16
N PRO A 14 -7.58 23.54 -0.13
CA PRO A 14 -8.62 23.27 0.87
C PRO A 14 -8.31 22.03 1.71
N GLU A 15 -8.71 22.02 2.98
CA GLU A 15 -8.36 20.93 3.91
C GLU A 15 -8.78 19.54 3.41
N ASP A 16 -9.82 19.45 2.59
CA ASP A 16 -10.33 18.21 2.00
C ASP A 16 -9.62 17.80 0.69
N SER A 17 -8.72 18.64 0.17
CA SER A 17 -7.97 18.36 -1.05
C SER A 17 -7.13 17.08 -0.94
N THR A 18 -7.12 16.28 -2.00
CA THR A 18 -6.28 15.08 -2.11
C THR A 18 -4.79 15.39 -2.01
N PHE A 19 -4.39 16.63 -2.27
CA PHE A 19 -2.99 17.07 -2.13
C PHE A 19 -2.42 16.87 -0.72
N LEU A 20 -3.27 16.90 0.32
CA LEU A 20 -2.85 16.71 1.71
C LEU A 20 -2.91 15.24 2.16
N GLU A 21 -3.45 14.34 1.34
CA GLU A 21 -3.51 12.91 1.64
C GLU A 21 -2.14 12.26 1.48
N ARG A 22 -1.81 11.36 2.39
CA ARG A 22 -0.55 10.62 2.42
C ARG A 22 -0.86 9.14 2.52
N ASN A 23 -0.35 8.37 1.58
CA ASN A 23 -0.43 6.92 1.58
C ASN A 23 0.95 6.37 1.17
N PHE A 24 1.68 5.81 2.12
CA PHE A 24 3.03 5.32 1.87
C PHE A 24 3.38 4.14 2.79
N VAL A 25 4.41 3.40 2.40
CA VAL A 25 4.96 2.30 3.21
C VAL A 25 6.27 2.75 3.82
N CYS A 26 6.45 2.53 5.11
CA CYS A 26 7.72 2.74 5.79
C CYS A 26 8.11 1.51 6.63
N ARG A 27 9.41 1.38 6.93
CA ARG A 27 9.92 0.36 7.86
C ARG A 27 10.30 1.04 9.16
N LEU A 28 9.63 0.66 10.25
CA LEU A 28 9.94 1.12 11.60
C LEU A 28 10.60 -0.01 12.39
N ARG A 29 11.45 0.35 13.36
CA ARG A 29 12.01 -0.64 14.29
C ARG A 29 10.89 -1.26 15.11
N CYS A 30 10.89 -2.58 15.21
CA CYS A 30 9.92 -3.35 15.97
C CYS A 30 10.67 -4.31 16.90
N LEU A 31 10.32 -4.30 18.18
CA LEU A 31 10.93 -5.15 19.21
C LEU A 31 10.28 -6.55 19.29
N LEU A 32 9.17 -6.77 18.56
CA LEU A 32 8.46 -8.04 18.53
C LEU A 32 9.04 -8.90 17.40
N ASP A 33 9.81 -9.94 17.78
CA ASP A 33 10.14 -11.20 17.11
C ASP A 33 10.26 -11.25 15.57
N ASN A 34 10.76 -10.19 14.95
CA ASN A 34 11.18 -10.24 13.55
C ASN A 34 12.70 -10.40 13.52
N SER A 35 13.18 -11.38 12.75
CA SER A 35 14.62 -11.72 12.60
C SER A 35 15.53 -10.54 12.19
N THR A 36 14.96 -9.41 11.78
CA THR A 36 15.66 -8.19 11.36
C THR A 36 15.40 -6.97 12.24
N GLY A 37 14.46 -7.03 13.19
CA GLY A 37 14.11 -5.91 14.09
C GLY A 37 13.35 -4.77 13.43
N PHE A 38 12.81 -4.95 12.21
CA PHE A 38 12.00 -3.96 11.51
C PHE A 38 10.66 -4.55 11.06
N LEU A 39 9.62 -3.73 11.08
CA LEU A 39 8.29 -4.05 10.58
C LEU A 39 7.89 -3.02 9.52
N ALA A 40 7.41 -3.51 8.38
CA ALA A 40 6.82 -2.67 7.35
C ALA A 40 5.39 -2.27 7.75
N LEU A 41 5.08 -0.98 7.70
CA LEU A 41 3.77 -0.43 8.00
C LEU A 41 3.24 0.31 6.77
N ASN A 42 1.96 0.12 6.45
CA ASN A 42 1.22 0.99 5.56
C ASN A 42 0.66 2.15 6.37
N ILE A 43 1.08 3.37 6.03
CA ILE A 43 0.65 4.61 6.67
C ILE A 43 -0.32 5.31 5.74
N GLN A 44 -1.57 5.47 6.18
CA GLN A 44 -2.59 6.20 5.44
C GLN A 44 -3.14 7.32 6.33
N GLY A 45 -3.12 8.55 5.82
CA GLY A 45 -3.50 9.71 6.60
C GLY A 45 -3.54 11.00 5.82
N ARG A 46 -3.56 12.12 6.55
CA ARG A 46 -3.66 13.46 5.98
C ARG A 46 -2.84 14.45 6.80
N LEU A 47 -2.25 15.44 6.13
CA LEU A 47 -1.62 16.59 6.78
C LEU A 47 -2.69 17.59 7.21
N LYS A 48 -2.71 17.97 8.50
CA LYS A 48 -3.61 18.98 9.06
C LYS A 48 -2.86 19.91 10.01
N PHE A 49 -3.38 21.11 10.22
CA PHE A 49 -2.81 22.01 11.22
C PHE A 49 -3.06 21.48 12.63
N LEU A 50 -1.98 21.31 13.40
CA LEU A 50 -2.05 20.97 14.80
C LEU A 50 -2.18 22.24 15.63
N HIS A 51 -3.37 22.44 16.18
CA HIS A 51 -3.69 23.56 17.05
C HIS A 51 -3.34 23.24 18.51
N GLY A 52 -3.05 24.27 19.31
CA GLY A 52 -2.79 24.11 20.76
C GLY A 52 -1.36 23.72 21.13
N GLN A 53 -0.39 23.84 20.21
CA GLN A 53 1.02 23.67 20.54
C GLN A 53 1.46 24.79 21.50
N SER A 54 1.96 24.43 22.69
CA SER A 54 2.42 25.41 23.70
C SER A 54 3.85 25.91 23.44
N GLU A 55 4.48 25.47 22.35
CA GLU A 55 5.86 25.81 22.04
C GLU A 55 6.01 27.30 21.74
N ARG A 56 7.09 27.86 22.29
CA ARG A 56 7.48 29.25 22.08
C ARG A 56 8.83 29.28 21.39
N THR A 57 9.03 30.29 20.54
CA THR A 57 10.34 30.56 19.96
C THR A 57 11.35 30.90 21.07
N LYS A 58 12.64 30.92 20.76
CA LYS A 58 13.69 31.37 21.69
C LYS A 58 13.47 32.81 22.19
N GLU A 59 12.69 33.59 21.45
CA GLU A 59 12.29 34.97 21.75
C GLU A 59 10.97 35.03 22.56
N GLY A 60 10.43 33.89 22.98
CA GLY A 60 9.20 33.80 23.78
C GLY A 60 7.90 34.00 23.01
N LYS A 61 7.93 34.13 21.67
CA LYS A 61 6.73 34.27 20.84
C LYS A 61 6.03 32.93 20.66
N ALA A 62 4.70 32.93 20.64
CA ALA A 62 3.92 31.75 20.31
C ALA A 62 4.22 31.29 18.88
N ILE A 63 4.46 29.99 18.70
CA ILE A 63 4.62 29.39 17.37
C ILE A 63 3.22 29.20 16.76
N PRO A 64 2.97 29.65 15.52
CA PRO A 64 1.68 29.42 14.86
C PRO A 64 1.46 27.91 14.63
N PRO A 65 0.20 27.45 14.47
CA PRO A 65 -0.10 26.05 14.16
C PRO A 65 0.76 25.51 13.01
N GLN A 66 1.36 24.34 13.19
CA GLN A 66 2.17 23.68 12.17
C GLN A 66 1.42 22.49 11.55
N LEU A 67 1.75 22.14 10.31
CA LEU A 67 1.25 20.93 9.69
C LEU A 67 1.80 19.69 10.41
N ALA A 68 0.89 18.78 10.78
CA ALA A 68 1.20 17.48 11.36
C ALA A 68 0.49 16.38 10.56
N LEU A 69 1.09 15.19 10.54
CA LEU A 69 0.50 14.01 9.91
C LEU A 69 -0.41 13.29 10.89
N PHE A 70 -1.69 13.19 10.55
CA PHE A 70 -2.67 12.38 11.24
C PHE A 70 -2.92 11.13 10.40
N ALA A 71 -2.53 9.95 10.90
CA ALA A 71 -2.53 8.74 10.10
C ALA A 71 -2.85 7.48 10.91
N LEU A 72 -3.41 6.50 10.21
CA LEU A 72 -3.50 5.11 10.65
C LEU A 72 -2.28 4.36 10.15
N ALA A 73 -1.65 3.61 11.04
CA ALA A 73 -0.53 2.73 10.73
C ALA A 73 -1.01 1.28 10.85
N SER A 74 -0.97 0.54 9.75
CA SER A 74 -1.34 -0.87 9.71
C SER A 74 -0.13 -1.72 9.35
N PRO A 75 0.11 -2.85 10.04
CA PRO A 75 1.21 -3.74 9.70
C PRO A 75 0.98 -4.34 8.32
N LEU A 76 1.99 -4.26 7.46
CA LEU A 76 1.99 -4.90 6.15
C LEU A 76 2.36 -6.38 6.33
N GLN A 77 1.50 -7.13 7.02
CA GLN A 77 1.70 -8.57 7.19
C GLN A 77 1.12 -9.31 5.99
N PRO A 78 1.85 -10.28 5.41
CA PRO A 78 1.23 -11.26 4.53
C PRO A 78 0.04 -11.92 5.24
N PRO A 79 -1.07 -12.19 4.55
CA PRO A 79 -2.22 -12.84 5.18
C PRO A 79 -1.80 -14.16 5.82
N THR A 80 -2.24 -14.40 7.04
CA THR A 80 -1.87 -15.59 7.80
C THR A 80 -2.50 -16.83 7.17
N ILE A 81 -1.90 -18.02 7.41
CA ILE A 81 -2.44 -19.29 6.91
C ILE A 81 -3.89 -19.54 7.37
N LEU A 82 -4.23 -19.06 8.58
CA LEU A 82 -5.58 -19.13 9.13
C LEU A 82 -6.54 -18.22 8.37
N GLU A 83 -6.17 -16.96 8.13
CA GLU A 83 -7.02 -16.04 7.35
C GLU A 83 -7.27 -16.55 5.93
N ILE A 84 -6.26 -17.14 5.29
CA ILE A 84 -6.39 -17.73 3.94
C ILE A 84 -7.39 -18.89 3.95
N ARG A 85 -7.29 -19.78 4.95
CA ARG A 85 -8.18 -20.95 5.07
C ARG A 85 -9.61 -20.56 5.44
N THR A 86 -9.77 -19.60 6.33
CA THR A 86 -11.10 -19.18 6.81
C THR A 86 -11.83 -18.32 5.79
N LYS A 87 -11.13 -17.43 5.08
CA LYS A 87 -11.80 -16.50 4.16
C LYS A 87 -12.22 -17.15 2.84
N ASN A 88 -11.73 -18.33 2.45
CA ASN A 88 -12.13 -19.10 1.25
C ASN A 88 -12.38 -18.28 -0.04
N LEU A 89 -11.84 -17.06 -0.13
CA LEU A 89 -11.98 -16.13 -1.26
C LEU A 89 -10.63 -15.88 -1.94
N ILE A 90 -9.53 -16.26 -1.29
CA ILE A 90 -8.17 -16.10 -1.84
C ILE A 90 -7.81 -17.37 -2.62
N PHE A 91 -7.24 -17.22 -3.81
CA PHE A 91 -6.50 -18.27 -4.53
C PHE A 91 -5.01 -17.92 -4.53
N LYS A 92 -4.12 -18.77 -5.02
CA LYS A 92 -2.66 -18.53 -5.00
C LYS A 92 -2.03 -18.69 -6.37
N THR A 93 -1.08 -17.81 -6.67
CA THR A 93 -0.24 -17.87 -7.88
C THR A 93 1.22 -17.67 -7.49
N LYS A 94 2.12 -18.35 -8.19
CA LYS A 94 3.58 -18.21 -8.03
C LYS A 94 4.15 -17.51 -9.26
N HIS A 95 5.02 -16.52 -9.05
CA HIS A 95 5.60 -15.72 -10.12
C HIS A 95 7.11 -15.58 -9.96
N LYS A 96 7.81 -15.36 -11.07
CA LYS A 96 9.19 -14.83 -11.09
C LYS A 96 9.20 -13.35 -10.68
N LEU A 97 10.39 -12.80 -10.43
CA LEU A 97 10.59 -11.37 -10.11
C LEU A 97 10.29 -10.43 -11.29
N ASP A 98 10.11 -10.96 -12.51
CA ASP A 98 9.68 -10.21 -13.69
C ASP A 98 8.16 -10.31 -13.92
N PHE A 99 7.43 -10.81 -12.92
CA PHE A 99 5.99 -11.06 -12.94
C PHE A 99 5.52 -12.15 -13.92
N THR A 100 6.42 -13.02 -14.40
CA THR A 100 6.05 -14.21 -15.18
C THR A 100 5.42 -15.28 -14.28
N PRO A 101 4.20 -15.78 -14.56
CA PRO A 101 3.58 -16.86 -13.80
C PRO A 101 4.37 -18.17 -13.93
N THR A 102 4.39 -18.96 -12.87
CA THR A 102 5.10 -20.26 -12.80
C THR A 102 4.28 -21.37 -12.15
N ALA A 103 3.24 -21.02 -11.39
CA ALA A 103 2.27 -22.00 -10.86
C ALA A 103 0.97 -21.30 -10.42
N CYS A 104 -0.13 -22.06 -10.38
CA CYS A 104 -1.42 -21.60 -9.88
C CYS A 104 -2.11 -22.72 -9.08
N ASP A 105 -2.77 -22.40 -7.96
CA ASP A 105 -3.55 -23.41 -7.23
C ASP A 105 -4.87 -23.76 -7.95
N ALA A 106 -5.46 -24.89 -7.57
CA ALA A 106 -6.68 -25.40 -8.22
C ALA A 106 -7.82 -24.38 -8.23
N LYS A 107 -7.93 -23.58 -7.17
CA LYS A 107 -8.93 -22.54 -7.06
C LYS A 107 -8.67 -21.36 -7.99
N GLY A 108 -7.41 -20.95 -8.15
CA GLY A 108 -7.03 -19.90 -9.07
C GLY A 108 -7.33 -20.29 -10.50
N MET A 109 -7.05 -21.53 -10.90
CA MET A 109 -7.44 -22.05 -12.22
C MET A 109 -8.95 -21.98 -12.43
N MET A 110 -9.74 -22.40 -11.43
CA MET A 110 -11.20 -22.33 -11.48
C MET A 110 -11.74 -20.90 -11.57
N VAL A 111 -11.16 -19.95 -10.83
CA VAL A 111 -11.63 -18.56 -10.77
C VAL A 111 -11.19 -17.76 -11.99
N LEU A 112 -9.96 -17.97 -12.47
CA LEU A 112 -9.39 -17.24 -13.61
C LEU A 112 -9.84 -17.82 -14.96
N GLY A 113 -10.30 -19.08 -14.99
CA GLY A 113 -10.71 -19.75 -16.21
C GLY A 113 -9.54 -20.20 -17.10
N TYR A 114 -8.31 -20.23 -16.57
CA TYR A 114 -7.12 -20.68 -17.27
C TYR A 114 -6.53 -21.94 -16.62
N THR A 115 -5.99 -22.82 -17.45
CA THR A 115 -5.11 -23.89 -16.99
C THR A 115 -3.75 -23.31 -16.56
N GLU A 116 -3.04 -24.05 -15.70
CA GLU A 116 -1.68 -23.67 -15.29
C GLU A 116 -0.73 -23.57 -16.50
N ALA A 117 -0.89 -24.43 -17.51
CA ALA A 117 -0.09 -24.40 -18.72
C ALA A 117 -0.30 -23.11 -19.51
N GLU A 118 -1.55 -22.66 -19.67
CA GLU A 118 -1.87 -21.39 -20.34
C GLU A 118 -1.26 -20.20 -19.60
N LEU A 119 -1.41 -20.15 -18.27
CA LEU A 119 -0.84 -19.08 -17.45
C LEU A 119 0.69 -19.01 -17.56
N CYS A 120 1.36 -20.16 -17.50
CA CYS A 120 2.83 -20.23 -17.50
C CYS A 120 3.45 -20.01 -18.90
N ASN A 121 2.71 -20.30 -19.97
CA ASN A 121 3.22 -20.21 -21.35
C ASN A 121 2.95 -18.85 -22.01
N CYS A 122 2.03 -18.06 -21.48
CA CYS A 122 1.72 -16.74 -22.04
C CYS A 122 2.79 -15.68 -21.79
N GLY A 123 3.85 -15.93 -21.02
CA GLY A 123 4.90 -14.93 -20.74
C GLY A 123 4.60 -14.08 -19.52
N SER A 124 4.81 -12.76 -19.58
CA SER A 124 4.65 -11.90 -18.40
C SER A 124 3.19 -11.81 -17.95
N GLY A 125 2.98 -11.80 -16.62
CA GLY A 125 1.68 -11.71 -15.98
C GLY A 125 0.91 -10.42 -16.29
N TYR A 126 1.59 -9.37 -16.76
CA TYR A 126 0.95 -8.13 -17.21
C TYR A 126 -0.04 -8.32 -18.36
N GLN A 127 0.05 -9.43 -19.11
CA GLN A 127 -0.90 -9.75 -20.18
C GLN A 127 -2.29 -10.10 -19.67
N PHE A 128 -2.40 -10.50 -18.41
CA PHE A 128 -3.67 -10.83 -17.75
C PHE A 128 -4.25 -9.64 -16.97
N ILE A 129 -3.57 -8.48 -16.98
CA ILE A 129 -4.01 -7.27 -16.27
C ILE A 129 -4.75 -6.36 -17.24
N HIS A 130 -5.93 -5.90 -16.83
CA HIS A 130 -6.67 -4.91 -17.59
C HIS A 130 -5.86 -3.63 -17.80
N ALA A 131 -5.94 -3.03 -19.00
CA ALA A 131 -5.08 -1.90 -19.37
C ALA A 131 -5.18 -0.70 -18.41
N ALA A 132 -6.37 -0.44 -17.86
CA ALA A 132 -6.60 0.64 -16.90
C ALA A 132 -5.83 0.46 -15.57
N ASP A 133 -5.52 -0.79 -15.20
CA ASP A 133 -4.87 -1.13 -13.92
C ASP A 133 -3.36 -1.35 -14.08
N MET A 134 -2.85 -1.36 -15.31
CA MET A 134 -1.47 -1.75 -15.61
C MET A 134 -0.45 -0.88 -14.88
N LEU A 135 -0.66 0.44 -14.81
CA LEU A 135 0.22 1.37 -14.10
C LEU A 135 0.23 1.09 -12.59
N HIS A 136 -0.94 0.86 -12.00
CA HIS A 136 -1.07 0.56 -10.58
C HIS A 136 -0.41 -0.78 -10.23
N CYS A 137 -0.63 -1.81 -11.05
CA CYS A 137 0.01 -3.11 -10.89
C CYS A 137 1.53 -3.00 -11.02
N ALA A 138 2.04 -2.23 -11.99
CA ALA A 138 3.47 -2.03 -12.19
C ALA A 138 4.12 -1.32 -11.00
N GLU A 139 3.48 -0.27 -10.47
CA GLU A 139 3.97 0.44 -9.28
C GLU A 139 4.05 -0.48 -8.05
N ASN A 140 3.03 -1.32 -7.83
CA ASN A 140 3.03 -2.29 -6.73
C ASN A 140 4.07 -3.40 -6.92
N HIS A 141 4.26 -3.86 -8.16
CA HIS A 141 5.29 -4.83 -8.50
C HIS A 141 6.68 -4.30 -8.18
N MET A 142 7.00 -3.06 -8.58
CA MET A 142 8.28 -2.39 -8.25
C MET A 142 8.51 -2.25 -6.74
N ARG A 143 7.44 -2.09 -5.95
CA ARG A 143 7.49 -1.97 -4.49
C ARG A 143 7.65 -3.32 -3.76
N SER A 144 7.84 -4.43 -4.47
CA SER A 144 7.95 -5.79 -3.92
C SER A 144 6.76 -6.18 -3.03
N LYS A 145 5.57 -5.63 -3.34
CA LYS A 145 4.30 -6.06 -2.77
C LYS A 145 3.79 -7.32 -3.48
N THR A 146 4.67 -8.27 -3.79
CA THR A 146 4.35 -9.47 -4.58
C THR A 146 3.29 -10.34 -3.89
N ALA A 147 3.26 -10.34 -2.55
CA ALA A 147 2.20 -10.98 -1.76
C ALA A 147 0.86 -10.20 -1.79
N LEU A 148 0.88 -8.89 -2.05
CA LEU A 148 -0.30 -8.04 -2.16
C LEU A 148 -0.85 -7.97 -3.59
N LEU A 149 -0.06 -8.35 -4.59
CA LEU A 149 -0.48 -8.46 -6.00
C LEU A 149 -1.61 -9.47 -6.16
N LEU A 150 -1.68 -10.47 -5.28
CA LEU A 150 -2.82 -11.37 -5.13
C LEU A 150 -4.12 -10.64 -4.75
N HIS A 151 -4.05 -9.62 -3.90
CA HIS A 151 -5.22 -8.81 -3.55
C HIS A 151 -5.58 -7.85 -4.69
N THR A 152 -4.59 -7.29 -5.39
CA THR A 152 -4.82 -6.38 -6.53
C THR A 152 -5.41 -7.12 -7.74
N VAL A 153 -4.91 -8.30 -8.10
CA VAL A 153 -5.47 -9.12 -9.18
C VAL A 153 -6.89 -9.60 -8.85
N LEU A 154 -7.16 -9.99 -7.60
CA LEU A 154 -8.54 -10.28 -7.16
C LEU A 154 -9.44 -9.04 -7.24
N SER A 155 -8.96 -7.86 -6.86
CA SER A 155 -9.76 -6.62 -6.91
C SER A 155 -10.08 -6.23 -8.36
N CYS A 156 -9.12 -6.32 -9.28
CA CYS A 156 -9.33 -6.06 -10.71
C CYS A 156 -10.30 -7.07 -11.36
N SER A 157 -10.25 -8.34 -10.94
CA SER A 157 -11.15 -9.39 -11.44
C SER A 157 -12.58 -9.24 -10.91
N VAL A 158 -12.76 -8.70 -9.70
CA VAL A 158 -14.09 -8.47 -9.10
C VAL A 158 -14.77 -7.22 -9.67
N VAL A 159 -14.02 -6.24 -10.18
CA VAL A 159 -14.59 -4.99 -10.74
C VAL A 159 -15.23 -5.17 -12.13
N HIS A 160 -15.05 -6.32 -12.79
CA HIS A 160 -15.71 -6.64 -14.07
C HIS A 160 -16.71 -7.80 -13.97
N GLY A 161 -17.27 -8.02 -12.78
CA GLY A 161 -18.43 -8.87 -12.58
C GLY A 161 -19.74 -8.09 -12.64
N ASP A 162 -20.05 -7.52 -13.80
CA ASP A 162 -21.40 -7.19 -14.30
C ASP A 162 -21.45 -7.51 -15.81
#